data_AF-A0A662VYT9-F1
#
_entry.id   AF-A0A662VYT9-F1
#
_cell.length_a   1.000
_cell.length_b   1.000
_cell.length_c   1.000
_cell.angle_alpha   90.00
_cell.angle_beta   90.00
_cell.angle_gamma   90.00
#
_symmetry.space_group_name_H-M   'P 1'
#
loop_
_entity.id
_entity.type
_entity.pdbx_description
1 polymer ?
#
loop_
_entity_poly.entity_id
_entity_poly.type
_entity_poly.pdbx_seq_one_letter_code
_entity_poly.pdbx_strand_id
1 'polypeptide(L)'
;MRREKAKVSEMWYRRWHLAEWCPLIAEQDLTVTKGELELIEISPMEIPANTIPVPLFIMRNACGVVLDLYLRGKPKKIEENRMVSKALFMPVFDGEIRKGDIIGILNIYNVSVGERSRSLIRYLLKTFKGNLVFWKGERILRKEFEVKPFQFKRSLMGRLEPLISAENKELKANEVDTIQIEEIDFPASTIVQPLAGKNHPWGVILDIFSKEPLRMVEEERKVDHVVFLPYKDLKIKKGEPLGMVNVYHVTVLYEPETFILKHGGLFPAKL
;
A
#
# COMPACT_ATOMS: atom_id res chain seq x y z
N MET A 1 7.51 -11.78 -25.99
CA MET A 1 6.45 -12.23 -25.05
C MET A 1 6.07 -13.66 -25.38
N ARG A 2 6.35 -14.63 -24.48
CA ARG A 2 5.94 -16.04 -24.65
C ARG A 2 4.53 -16.21 -24.10
N ARG A 3 3.61 -16.72 -24.92
CA ARG A 3 2.20 -16.92 -24.53
C ARG A 3 1.96 -18.41 -24.32
N GLU A 4 1.48 -18.79 -23.14
CA GLU A 4 1.14 -20.17 -22.80
C GLU A 4 -0.32 -20.24 -22.37
N LYS A 5 -1.05 -21.27 -22.82
CA LYS A 5 -2.41 -21.52 -22.36
C LYS A 5 -2.35 -22.09 -20.94
N ALA A 6 -2.96 -21.41 -19.98
CA ALA A 6 -3.14 -21.92 -18.62
C ALA A 6 -4.59 -22.35 -18.42
N LYS A 7 -4.81 -23.54 -17.85
CA LYS A 7 -6.13 -23.94 -17.35
C LYS A 7 -6.34 -23.24 -16.01
N VAL A 8 -7.31 -22.33 -15.94
CA VAL A 8 -7.70 -21.63 -14.71
C VAL A 8 -8.98 -22.28 -14.20
N SER A 9 -9.03 -22.61 -12.91
CA SER A 9 -10.24 -23.05 -12.22
C SER A 9 -10.79 -21.92 -11.35
N GLU A 10 -12.09 -21.95 -11.06
CA GLU A 10 -12.66 -21.08 -10.04
C GLU A 10 -11.96 -21.34 -8.70
N MET A 11 -11.55 -20.28 -8.01
CA MET A 11 -10.82 -20.36 -6.76
C MET A 11 -11.52 -19.53 -5.70
N TRP A 12 -12.14 -20.22 -4.75
CA TRP A 12 -12.77 -19.61 -3.58
C TRP A 12 -11.72 -19.44 -2.48
N TYR A 13 -11.68 -18.26 -1.87
CA TYR A 13 -10.81 -17.99 -0.73
C TYR A 13 -11.56 -17.23 0.36
N ARG A 14 -11.12 -17.40 1.61
CA ARG A 14 -11.54 -16.56 2.73
C ARG A 14 -10.36 -15.74 3.20
N ARG A 15 -10.52 -14.41 3.18
CA ARG A 15 -9.51 -13.48 3.71
C ARG A 15 -9.56 -13.49 5.23
N TRP A 16 -8.42 -13.73 5.86
CA TRP A 16 -8.29 -13.59 7.30
C TRP A 16 -8.22 -12.11 7.67
N HIS A 17 -8.66 -11.79 8.88
CA HIS A 17 -8.55 -10.42 9.41
C HIS A 17 -7.13 -10.08 9.86
N LEU A 18 -6.20 -11.03 9.77
CA LEU A 18 -4.83 -10.90 10.20
C LEU A 18 -3.93 -10.54 9.03
N ALA A 19 -3.17 -9.47 9.19
CA ALA A 19 -2.21 -9.02 8.19
C ALA A 19 -0.93 -8.48 8.82
N GLU A 20 0.13 -8.47 8.02
CA GLU A 20 1.45 -7.96 8.35
C GLU A 20 1.81 -6.79 7.45
N TRP A 21 2.58 -5.84 7.98
CA TRP A 21 3.18 -4.79 7.17
C TRP A 21 4.60 -5.15 6.76
N CYS A 22 4.89 -5.00 5.48
CA CYS A 22 6.21 -5.20 4.92
C CYS A 22 6.65 -3.92 4.18
N PRO A 23 7.68 -3.20 4.65
CA PRO A 23 8.17 -2.00 3.96
C PRO A 23 8.89 -2.39 2.67
N LEU A 24 8.69 -1.57 1.63
CA LEU A 24 9.42 -1.64 0.37
C LEU A 24 10.57 -0.64 0.43
N ILE A 25 11.80 -1.14 0.43
CA ILE A 25 13.01 -0.34 0.59
C ILE A 25 13.75 -0.31 -0.74
N ALA A 26 14.07 0.88 -1.24
CA ALA A 26 14.79 1.06 -2.49
C ALA A 26 16.23 0.54 -2.39
N GLU A 27 16.71 -0.14 -3.44
CA GLU A 27 18.09 -0.64 -3.57
C GLU A 27 18.95 0.18 -4.54
N GLN A 28 18.36 1.24 -5.12
CA GLN A 28 18.98 2.08 -6.13
C GLN A 28 18.74 3.57 -5.83
N ASP A 29 19.63 4.41 -6.36
CA ASP A 29 19.42 5.86 -6.48
C ASP A 29 18.82 6.15 -7.85
N LEU A 30 17.75 6.95 -7.90
CA LEU A 30 17.03 7.29 -9.13
C LEU A 30 16.40 8.68 -9.00
N THR A 31 16.59 9.53 -10.01
CA THR A 31 15.77 10.74 -10.19
C THR A 31 14.47 10.34 -10.86
N VAL A 32 13.35 10.77 -10.31
CA VAL A 32 12.02 10.46 -10.82
C VAL A 32 11.34 11.73 -11.33
N THR A 33 10.64 11.61 -12.46
CA THR A 33 9.86 12.69 -13.08
C THR A 33 8.37 12.44 -12.87
N LYS A 34 7.60 13.46 -12.49
CA LYS A 34 6.15 13.39 -12.33
C LYS A 34 5.49 12.75 -13.56
N GLY A 35 4.67 11.73 -13.33
CA GLY A 35 3.91 11.03 -14.38
C GLY A 35 4.70 10.00 -15.18
N GLU A 36 6.03 9.94 -15.05
CA GLU A 36 6.83 8.91 -15.70
C GLU A 36 6.88 7.65 -14.81
N LEU A 37 6.22 6.58 -15.27
CA LEU A 37 6.11 5.34 -14.51
C LEU A 37 7.46 4.63 -14.38
N GLU A 38 7.87 4.34 -13.16
CA GLU A 38 9.19 3.79 -12.86
C GLU A 38 9.13 2.37 -12.27
N LEU A 39 10.12 1.56 -12.62
CA LEU A 39 10.29 0.22 -12.05
C LEU A 39 11.49 0.21 -11.09
N ILE A 40 11.23 0.53 -9.83
CA ILE A 40 12.25 0.74 -8.79
C ILE A 40 12.73 -0.61 -8.25
N GLU A 41 14.05 -0.83 -8.20
CA GLU A 41 14.63 -1.97 -7.48
C GLU A 41 14.44 -1.83 -5.98
N ILE A 42 13.95 -2.91 -5.36
CA ILE A 42 13.71 -2.97 -3.92
C ILE A 42 14.45 -4.16 -3.30
N SER A 43 14.68 -4.09 -1.99
CA SER A 43 15.26 -5.20 -1.24
C SER A 43 14.43 -6.46 -1.49
N PRO A 44 15.03 -7.57 -1.98
CA PRO A 44 14.27 -8.76 -2.34
C PRO A 44 13.47 -9.30 -1.15
N MET A 45 12.20 -9.62 -1.39
CA MET A 45 11.32 -10.17 -0.36
C MET A 45 10.48 -11.33 -0.89
N GLU A 46 10.20 -12.27 0.00
CA GLU A 46 9.41 -13.47 -0.28
C GLU A 46 7.97 -13.27 0.18
N ILE A 47 7.04 -13.10 -0.76
CA ILE A 47 5.62 -13.10 -0.47
C ILE A 47 5.18 -14.57 -0.29
N PRO A 48 4.71 -14.97 0.92
CA PRO A 48 4.37 -16.36 1.18
C PRO A 48 3.20 -16.85 0.32
N ALA A 49 3.13 -18.16 0.14
CA ALA A 49 1.95 -18.85 -0.34
C ALA A 49 0.71 -18.49 0.50
N ASN A 50 -0.46 -18.53 -0.11
CA ASN A 50 -1.76 -18.25 0.52
C ASN A 50 -1.82 -16.86 1.15
N THR A 51 -1.19 -15.87 0.51
CA THR A 51 -1.30 -14.46 0.90
C THR A 51 -1.69 -13.57 -0.27
N ILE A 52 -2.30 -12.43 0.05
CA ILE A 52 -2.60 -11.36 -0.89
C ILE A 52 -1.82 -10.11 -0.45
N PRO A 53 -0.77 -9.72 -1.19
CA PRO A 53 -0.09 -8.44 -0.99
C PRO A 53 -0.97 -7.30 -1.54
N VAL A 54 -1.10 -6.23 -0.77
CA VAL A 54 -1.82 -5.01 -1.19
C VAL A 54 -1.03 -3.79 -0.73
N PRO A 55 -0.60 -2.89 -1.63
CA PRO A 55 -0.02 -1.60 -1.24
C PRO A 55 -0.93 -0.87 -0.24
N LEU A 56 -0.34 -0.32 0.80
CA LEU A 56 -1.06 0.48 1.78
C LEU A 56 -1.50 1.80 1.15
N PHE A 57 -2.79 2.11 1.26
CA PHE A 57 -3.43 3.23 0.58
C PHE A 57 -3.39 4.53 1.40
N ILE A 58 -2.16 4.94 1.71
CA ILE A 58 -1.78 6.29 2.14
C ILE A 58 -0.34 6.45 1.66
N MET A 59 -0.07 7.43 0.80
CA MET A 59 1.24 7.65 0.17
C MET A 59 2.35 7.69 1.22
N ARG A 60 3.36 6.81 1.09
CA ARG A 60 4.46 6.64 2.07
C ARG A 60 5.80 7.22 1.66
N ASN A 61 5.87 7.81 0.48
CA ASN A 61 7.07 8.47 0.01
C ASN A 61 6.67 9.84 -0.55
N ALA A 62 7.44 10.88 -0.26
CA ALA A 62 7.14 12.23 -0.72
C ALA A 62 7.03 12.36 -2.25
N CYS A 63 7.71 11.51 -3.02
CA CYS A 63 7.78 11.64 -4.48
C CYS A 63 6.64 10.95 -5.23
N GLY A 64 6.04 9.89 -4.67
CA GLY A 64 5.01 9.14 -5.39
C GLY A 64 4.44 7.91 -4.67
N VAL A 65 3.73 7.09 -5.45
CA VAL A 65 2.90 5.98 -4.96
C VAL A 65 3.36 4.65 -5.55
N VAL A 66 3.31 3.57 -4.76
CA VAL A 66 3.55 2.22 -5.27
C VAL A 66 2.23 1.65 -5.79
N LEU A 67 2.15 1.38 -7.09
CA LEU A 67 0.95 0.86 -7.74
C LEU A 67 0.87 -0.67 -7.65
N ASP A 68 1.98 -1.36 -7.86
CA ASP A 68 2.03 -2.83 -7.84
C ASP A 68 3.46 -3.35 -7.64
N LEU A 69 3.60 -4.65 -7.48
CA LEU A 69 4.87 -5.37 -7.37
C LEU A 69 5.17 -6.09 -8.68
N TYR A 70 6.43 -6.06 -9.07
CA TYR A 70 6.88 -6.79 -10.24
C TYR A 70 7.44 -8.15 -9.85
N LEU A 71 6.76 -9.20 -10.32
CA LEU A 71 7.21 -10.58 -10.22
C LEU A 71 7.99 -10.96 -11.49
N ARG A 72 9.28 -11.27 -11.35
CA ARG A 72 10.08 -11.74 -12.49
C ARG A 72 9.66 -13.16 -12.90
N GLY A 73 9.39 -13.35 -14.19
CA GLY A 73 9.15 -14.67 -14.77
C GLY A 73 7.65 -14.96 -14.98
N LYS A 74 7.27 -16.23 -14.80
CA LYS A 74 5.89 -16.68 -15.00
C LYS A 74 5.01 -16.30 -13.79
N PRO A 75 3.76 -15.87 -14.00
CA PRO A 75 2.78 -15.74 -12.93
C PRO A 75 2.73 -17.03 -12.10
N LYS A 76 2.74 -16.87 -10.78
CA LYS A 76 2.66 -17.99 -9.82
C LYS A 76 1.25 -18.12 -9.27
N LYS A 77 0.87 -19.34 -8.90
CA LYS A 77 -0.39 -19.56 -8.19
C LYS A 77 -0.33 -18.95 -6.79
N ILE A 78 -1.50 -18.77 -6.16
CA ILE A 78 -1.56 -18.20 -4.81
C ILE A 78 -0.91 -19.13 -3.78
N GLU A 79 -0.94 -20.45 -4.01
CA GLU A 79 -0.36 -21.49 -3.16
C GLU A 79 1.17 -21.58 -3.27
N GLU A 80 1.80 -20.76 -4.12
CA GLU A 80 3.24 -20.72 -4.32
C GLU A 80 3.87 -19.47 -3.69
N ASN A 81 5.05 -19.62 -3.10
CA ASN A 81 5.84 -18.48 -2.66
C ASN A 81 6.32 -17.66 -3.87
N ARG A 82 6.30 -16.33 -3.74
CA ARG A 82 6.64 -15.37 -4.79
C ARG A 82 7.80 -14.50 -4.33
N MET A 83 8.83 -14.36 -5.15
CA MET A 83 9.96 -13.46 -4.86
C MET A 83 9.76 -12.17 -5.66
N VAL A 84 9.63 -11.04 -4.96
CA VAL A 84 9.57 -9.72 -5.60
C VAL A 84 10.83 -8.94 -5.26
N SER A 85 11.33 -8.21 -6.26
CA SER A 85 12.56 -7.41 -6.14
C SER A 85 12.46 -6.07 -6.85
N LYS A 86 11.28 -5.75 -7.41
CA LYS A 86 11.00 -4.46 -8.03
C LYS A 86 9.57 -4.04 -7.71
N ALA A 87 9.35 -2.73 -7.59
CA ALA A 87 8.03 -2.13 -7.38
C ALA A 87 7.72 -1.19 -8.53
N LEU A 88 6.48 -1.24 -9.01
CA LEU A 88 5.96 -0.28 -9.98
C LEU A 88 5.55 0.98 -9.23
N PHE A 89 6.23 2.08 -9.51
CA PHE A 89 6.10 3.35 -8.79
C PHE A 89 5.63 4.44 -9.75
N MET A 90 4.61 5.19 -9.36
CA MET A 90 4.11 6.35 -10.09
C MET A 90 4.54 7.62 -9.35
N PRO A 91 5.53 8.36 -9.87
CA PRO A 91 5.91 9.65 -9.32
C PRO A 91 4.77 10.65 -9.48
N VAL A 92 4.40 11.27 -8.36
CA VAL A 92 3.39 12.34 -8.28
C VAL A 92 4.07 13.70 -8.28
N PHE A 93 5.33 13.75 -7.86
CA PHE A 93 6.21 14.91 -7.85
C PHE A 93 7.58 14.52 -8.42
N ASP A 94 8.25 15.46 -9.05
CA ASP A 94 9.67 15.31 -9.39
C ASP A 94 10.48 15.16 -8.11
N GLY A 95 11.53 14.35 -8.14
CA GLY A 95 12.36 14.16 -6.97
C GLY A 95 13.45 13.12 -7.13
N GLU A 96 14.03 12.74 -6.00
CA GLU A 96 15.05 11.70 -5.92
C GLU A 96 14.58 10.59 -4.98
N ILE A 97 14.67 9.34 -5.45
CA ILE A 97 14.62 8.15 -4.61
C ILE A 97 16.06 7.73 -4.36
N ARG A 98 16.42 7.48 -3.10
CA ARG A 98 17.75 7.01 -2.72
C ARG A 98 17.71 5.59 -2.19
N LYS A 99 18.81 4.87 -2.34
CA LYS A 99 19.00 3.58 -1.71
C LYS A 99 18.75 3.69 -0.21
N GLY A 100 17.94 2.76 0.31
CA GLY A 100 17.48 2.75 1.71
C GLY A 100 16.18 3.53 1.94
N ASP A 101 15.67 4.31 0.98
CA ASP A 101 14.40 5.01 1.13
C ASP A 101 13.23 4.02 1.14
N ILE A 102 12.30 4.21 2.08
CA ILE A 102 11.03 3.49 2.07
C ILE A 102 10.15 4.13 0.98
N ILE A 103 9.83 3.36 -0.06
CA ILE A 103 9.02 3.82 -1.19
C ILE A 103 7.53 3.46 -1.01
N GLY A 104 7.23 2.50 -0.14
CA GLY A 104 5.88 2.01 0.11
C GLY A 104 5.81 1.01 1.26
N ILE A 105 4.60 0.63 1.65
CA ILE A 105 4.35 -0.45 2.61
C ILE A 105 3.32 -1.40 2.00
N LEU A 106 3.53 -2.71 2.11
CA LEU A 106 2.58 -3.73 1.72
C LEU A 106 1.82 -4.25 2.94
N ASN A 107 0.50 -4.37 2.81
CA ASN A 107 -0.31 -5.24 3.64
C ASN A 107 -0.25 -6.66 3.06
N ILE A 108 0.27 -7.62 3.83
CA ILE A 108 0.26 -9.02 3.47
C ILE A 108 -0.91 -9.69 4.21
N TYR A 109 -2.03 -9.89 3.52
CA TYR A 109 -3.20 -10.56 4.08
C TYR A 109 -3.07 -12.07 3.93
N ASN A 110 -3.22 -12.80 5.03
CA ASN A 110 -3.35 -14.25 4.97
C ASN A 110 -4.71 -14.64 4.40
N VAL A 111 -4.74 -15.65 3.52
CA VAL A 111 -5.98 -16.25 3.02
C VAL A 111 -5.99 -17.74 3.26
N SER A 112 -7.17 -18.29 3.56
CA SER A 112 -7.38 -19.73 3.52
C SER A 112 -7.92 -20.11 2.15
N VAL A 113 -7.19 -20.96 1.45
CA VAL A 113 -7.60 -21.59 0.19
C VAL A 113 -7.93 -23.06 0.52
N GLY A 114 -9.18 -23.50 0.29
CA GLY A 114 -9.65 -24.85 0.68
C GLY A 114 -9.81 -25.08 2.20
N GLU A 115 -9.86 -26.36 2.62
CA GLU A 115 -10.13 -26.78 4.02
C GLU A 115 -8.93 -26.70 5.00
N ARG A 116 -7.70 -26.42 4.52
CA ARG A 116 -6.52 -26.31 5.39
C ARG A 116 -5.70 -25.06 5.07
N SER A 117 -5.75 -24.08 5.95
CA SER A 117 -4.82 -22.94 5.95
C SER A 117 -3.58 -23.25 6.79
N ARG A 118 -2.48 -23.64 6.16
CA ARG A 118 -1.13 -23.53 6.75
C ARG A 118 -0.46 -22.28 6.19
N SER A 119 -0.98 -21.09 6.50
CA SER A 119 -0.29 -19.85 6.16
C SER A 119 0.45 -19.35 7.37
N LEU A 120 1.74 -19.14 7.20
CA LEU A 120 2.64 -18.72 8.26
C LEU A 120 2.94 -17.25 8.14
N ILE A 121 2.93 -16.66 9.32
CA ILE A 121 3.30 -15.30 9.55
C ILE A 121 4.84 -15.20 9.52
N ARG A 122 5.41 -14.61 8.46
CA ARG A 122 6.88 -14.60 8.24
C ARG A 122 7.56 -13.30 8.63
N TYR A 123 6.86 -12.18 8.57
CA TYR A 123 7.48 -10.87 8.76
C TYR A 123 7.48 -10.42 10.24
N LEU A 124 6.84 -11.18 11.13
CA LEU A 124 6.73 -10.85 12.57
C LEU A 124 8.03 -10.83 13.37
N LEU A 125 9.13 -11.31 12.81
CA LEU A 125 10.42 -11.37 13.51
C LEU A 125 11.49 -10.53 12.82
N LYS A 126 11.16 -9.86 11.71
CA LYS A 126 12.12 -9.05 10.95
C LYS A 126 11.91 -7.58 11.22
N THR A 127 12.92 -6.98 11.82
CA THR A 127 13.07 -5.53 11.85
C THR A 127 13.67 -5.06 10.54
N PHE A 128 13.13 -3.99 9.99
CA PHE A 128 13.65 -3.34 8.78
C PHE A 128 14.18 -1.96 9.12
N LYS A 129 15.29 -1.56 8.51
CA LYS A 129 15.80 -0.19 8.59
C LYS A 129 15.68 0.47 7.23
N GLY A 130 15.17 1.69 7.20
CA GLY A 130 15.07 2.49 5.99
C GLY A 130 14.80 3.95 6.30
N ASN A 131 14.89 4.81 5.30
CA ASN A 131 14.61 6.23 5.47
C ASN A 131 13.13 6.50 5.20
N LEU A 132 12.46 7.11 6.16
CA LEU A 132 11.18 7.76 5.90
C LEU A 132 11.44 9.03 5.09
N VAL A 133 10.78 9.13 3.94
CA VAL A 133 10.88 10.28 3.02
C VAL A 133 9.57 11.05 3.05
N PHE A 134 9.59 12.27 3.58
CA PHE A 134 8.38 13.05 3.83
C PHE A 134 8.59 14.54 3.57
N TRP A 135 7.48 15.25 3.38
CA TRP A 135 7.46 16.70 3.20
C TRP A 135 7.58 17.42 4.56
N LYS A 136 8.37 18.49 4.60
CA LYS A 136 8.34 19.51 5.65
C LYS A 136 8.26 20.88 4.99
N GLY A 137 7.03 21.37 4.80
CA GLY A 137 6.77 22.50 3.91
C GLY A 137 7.09 22.12 2.46
N GLU A 138 7.91 22.90 1.77
CA GLU A 138 8.29 22.67 0.38
C GLU A 138 9.54 21.78 0.22
N ARG A 139 10.12 21.28 1.32
CA ARG A 139 11.34 20.46 1.29
C ARG A 139 11.06 19.01 1.59
N ILE A 140 11.76 18.11 0.89
CA ILE A 140 11.79 16.68 1.21
C ILE A 140 12.88 16.42 2.24
N LEU A 141 12.51 15.79 3.36
CA LEU A 141 13.44 15.34 4.39
C LEU A 141 13.51 13.82 4.43
N ARG A 142 14.64 13.32 4.93
CA ARG A 142 14.88 11.90 5.19
C ARG A 142 15.21 11.71 6.66
N LYS A 143 14.58 10.73 7.28
CA LYS A 143 14.86 10.32 8.65
C LYS A 143 15.01 8.81 8.68
N GLU A 144 16.16 8.32 9.16
CA GLU A 144 16.34 6.89 9.40
C GLU A 144 15.27 6.43 10.40
N PHE A 145 14.63 5.32 10.07
CA PHE A 145 13.55 4.75 10.84
C PHE A 145 13.66 3.24 10.87
N GLU A 146 13.39 2.68 12.04
CA GLU A 146 13.34 1.25 12.26
C GLU A 146 11.88 0.79 12.24
N VAL A 147 11.49 0.10 11.16
CA VAL A 147 10.18 -0.53 11.04
C VAL A 147 10.22 -1.85 11.79
N LYS A 148 9.63 -1.85 12.99
CA LYS A 148 9.42 -3.07 13.77
C LYS A 148 8.32 -3.93 13.14
N PRO A 149 8.35 -5.25 13.35
CA PRO A 149 7.29 -6.11 12.88
C PRO A 149 5.93 -5.63 13.37
N PHE A 150 5.02 -5.39 12.42
CA PHE A 150 3.70 -4.86 12.72
C PHE A 150 2.62 -5.83 12.24
N GLN A 151 1.79 -6.28 13.18
CA GLN A 151 0.64 -7.12 12.93
C GLN A 151 -0.62 -6.44 13.41
N PHE A 152 -1.70 -6.69 12.69
CA PHE A 152 -2.99 -6.21 13.11
C PHE A 152 -4.13 -7.14 12.74
N LYS A 153 -5.18 -7.07 13.55
CA LYS A 153 -6.49 -7.63 13.25
C LYS A 153 -7.41 -6.53 12.75
N ARG A 154 -7.88 -6.63 11.51
CA ARG A 154 -8.85 -5.70 10.90
C ARG A 154 -10.27 -5.97 11.39
N SER A 155 -11.04 -4.93 11.65
CA SER A 155 -12.48 -5.02 11.90
C SER A 155 -13.21 -5.63 10.70
N LEU A 156 -14.33 -6.30 10.99
CA LEU A 156 -15.32 -6.73 10.00
C LEU A 156 -16.16 -5.56 9.48
N MET A 157 -16.29 -4.51 10.30
CA MET A 157 -17.01 -3.29 9.95
C MET A 157 -16.03 -2.29 9.35
N GLY A 158 -16.36 -1.78 8.17
CA GLY A 158 -15.69 -0.64 7.55
C GLY A 158 -16.65 0.52 7.44
N ARG A 159 -16.12 1.74 7.55
CA ARG A 159 -16.83 2.98 7.20
C ARG A 159 -16.43 3.39 5.79
N LEU A 160 -17.39 3.87 5.01
CA LEU A 160 -17.11 4.51 3.74
C LEU A 160 -16.84 5.99 3.98
N GLU A 161 -15.70 6.48 3.52
CA GLU A 161 -15.33 7.88 3.61
C GLU A 161 -15.31 8.48 2.20
N PRO A 162 -16.16 9.48 1.90
CA PRO A 162 -16.14 10.15 0.62
C PRO A 162 -14.91 11.06 0.49
N LEU A 163 -14.38 11.16 -0.72
CA LEU A 163 -13.31 12.10 -1.06
C LEU A 163 -13.95 13.23 -1.86
N ILE A 164 -14.12 14.39 -1.23
CA ILE A 164 -14.82 15.56 -1.81
C ILE A 164 -13.79 16.62 -2.17
N SER A 165 -13.82 17.13 -3.40
CA SER A 165 -12.87 18.17 -3.84
C SER A 165 -13.05 19.47 -3.04
N ALA A 166 -11.97 20.00 -2.47
CA ALA A 166 -11.95 21.31 -1.82
C ALA A 166 -11.58 22.46 -2.78
N GLU A 167 -11.18 22.14 -4.02
CA GLU A 167 -10.74 23.10 -5.03
C GLU A 167 -11.44 22.93 -6.39
N ASN A 168 -11.33 23.95 -7.23
CA ASN A 168 -11.63 23.83 -8.66
C ASN A 168 -10.30 23.58 -9.39
N LYS A 169 -10.21 22.50 -10.18
CA LYS A 169 -8.95 22.15 -10.84
C LYS A 169 -9.18 21.63 -12.26
N GLU A 170 -8.36 22.10 -13.19
CA GLU A 170 -8.28 21.55 -14.54
C GLU A 170 -7.24 20.43 -14.57
N LEU A 171 -7.59 19.31 -15.19
CA LEU A 171 -6.77 18.10 -15.25
C LEU A 171 -6.62 17.66 -16.69
N LYS A 172 -5.43 17.16 -17.02
CA LYS A 172 -5.06 16.69 -18.35
C LYS A 172 -5.08 15.17 -18.44
N ALA A 173 -5.62 14.65 -19.52
CA ALA A 173 -5.75 13.22 -19.76
C ALA A 173 -4.39 12.50 -19.60
N ASN A 174 -4.39 11.40 -18.84
CA ASN A 174 -3.23 10.55 -18.59
C ASN A 174 -2.07 11.22 -17.84
N GLU A 175 -2.27 12.42 -17.28
CA GLU A 175 -1.30 13.07 -16.40
C GLU A 175 -1.75 12.91 -14.95
N VAL A 176 -0.92 12.23 -14.15
CA VAL A 176 -1.18 12.11 -12.70
C VAL A 176 -1.10 13.49 -12.06
N ASP A 177 -2.07 13.82 -11.22
CA ASP A 177 -2.06 15.08 -10.49
C ASP A 177 -2.70 14.92 -9.11
N THR A 178 -2.48 15.90 -8.24
CA THR A 178 -3.06 15.92 -6.90
C THR A 178 -4.24 16.85 -6.84
N ILE A 179 -5.31 16.48 -6.14
CA ILE A 179 -6.47 17.34 -5.91
C ILE A 179 -6.63 17.54 -4.40
N GLN A 180 -6.74 18.79 -3.95
CA GLN A 180 -7.13 19.12 -2.59
C GLN A 180 -8.54 18.62 -2.32
N ILE A 181 -8.71 17.93 -1.20
CA ILE A 181 -10.01 17.45 -0.73
C ILE A 181 -10.37 18.11 0.60
N GLU A 182 -11.64 18.02 0.97
CA GLU A 182 -12.06 18.29 2.35
C GLU A 182 -11.24 17.41 3.29
N GLU A 183 -10.66 18.01 4.33
CA GLU A 183 -9.78 17.31 5.26
C GLU A 183 -10.51 16.15 5.92
N ILE A 184 -9.86 14.99 5.96
CA ILE A 184 -10.37 13.80 6.62
C ILE A 184 -9.44 13.43 7.77
N ASP A 185 -10.01 13.38 8.96
CA ASP A 185 -9.36 12.85 10.15
C ASP A 185 -9.57 11.33 10.22
N PHE A 186 -8.47 10.59 10.17
CA PHE A 186 -8.42 9.17 10.47
C PHE A 186 -7.98 8.96 11.92
N PRO A 187 -8.86 8.40 12.77
CA PRO A 187 -8.49 8.05 14.13
C PRO A 187 -7.28 7.11 14.18
N ALA A 188 -6.62 7.11 15.33
CA ALA A 188 -5.66 6.08 15.67
C ALA A 188 -6.23 4.67 15.41
N SER A 189 -5.34 3.75 15.06
CA SER A 189 -5.63 2.36 14.77
C SER A 189 -6.64 2.18 13.62
N THR A 190 -6.42 2.88 12.51
CA THR A 190 -7.23 2.72 11.28
C THR A 190 -6.38 2.44 10.04
N ILE A 191 -6.87 1.60 9.15
CA ILE A 191 -6.29 1.44 7.81
C ILE A 191 -7.28 1.89 6.75
N VAL A 192 -6.73 2.36 5.64
CA VAL A 192 -7.49 2.86 4.50
C VAL A 192 -7.25 1.94 3.30
N GLN A 193 -8.31 1.69 2.54
CA GLN A 193 -8.26 0.92 1.29
C GLN A 193 -9.06 1.66 0.21
N PRO A 194 -8.62 1.63 -1.06
CA PRO A 194 -9.37 2.22 -2.15
C PRO A 194 -10.69 1.49 -2.34
N LEU A 195 -11.71 2.20 -2.82
CA LEU A 195 -12.91 1.59 -3.37
C LEU A 195 -13.02 1.89 -4.87
N ALA A 196 -12.25 1.14 -5.67
CA ALA A 196 -12.11 1.38 -7.12
C ALA A 196 -13.42 1.40 -7.91
N GLY A 197 -14.48 0.72 -7.43
CA GLY A 197 -15.82 0.74 -8.05
C GLY A 197 -16.66 1.99 -7.76
N LYS A 198 -16.14 2.94 -6.97
CA LYS A 198 -16.80 4.20 -6.60
C LYS A 198 -15.98 5.43 -6.98
N ASN A 199 -15.01 5.29 -7.88
CA ASN A 199 -14.23 6.41 -8.39
C ASN A 199 -15.09 7.35 -9.26
N HIS A 200 -14.61 8.58 -9.41
CA HIS A 200 -15.15 9.54 -10.36
C HIS A 200 -15.23 8.93 -11.77
N PRO A 201 -16.27 9.22 -12.58
CA PRO A 201 -16.46 8.58 -13.88
C PRO A 201 -15.32 8.77 -14.87
N TRP A 202 -14.46 9.78 -14.70
CA TRP A 202 -13.44 10.19 -15.66
C TRP A 202 -11.99 10.02 -15.19
N GLY A 203 -11.77 9.30 -14.10
CA GLY A 203 -10.42 8.99 -13.63
C GLY A 203 -10.41 7.99 -12.49
N VAL A 204 -9.21 7.70 -12.01
CA VAL A 204 -8.99 6.76 -10.92
C VAL A 204 -8.20 7.42 -9.82
N ILE A 205 -8.53 7.08 -8.58
CA ILE A 205 -7.72 7.47 -7.44
C ILE A 205 -6.61 6.44 -7.28
N LEU A 206 -5.36 6.92 -7.30
CA LEU A 206 -4.18 6.08 -7.12
C LEU A 206 -3.79 5.97 -5.65
N ASP A 207 -3.93 7.05 -4.88
CA ASP A 207 -3.66 7.08 -3.43
C ASP A 207 -4.23 8.35 -2.79
N ILE A 208 -4.08 8.47 -1.47
CA ILE A 208 -4.39 9.66 -0.67
C ILE A 208 -3.18 10.04 0.18
N PHE A 209 -3.04 11.32 0.52
CA PHE A 209 -1.94 11.77 1.35
C PHE A 209 -2.21 13.11 2.03
N SER A 210 -1.26 13.52 2.87
CA SER A 210 -1.09 14.90 3.31
C SER A 210 0.38 15.28 3.24
N LYS A 211 0.67 16.58 3.18
CA LYS A 211 2.04 17.11 3.22
C LYS A 211 2.62 17.19 4.65
N GLU A 212 1.96 16.54 5.61
CA GLU A 212 2.47 16.38 6.96
C GLU A 212 3.47 15.21 7.04
N PRO A 213 4.35 15.19 8.06
CA PRO A 213 5.16 14.01 8.36
C PRO A 213 4.30 12.76 8.54
N LEU A 214 4.78 11.65 8.00
CA LEU A 214 4.11 10.35 8.16
C LEU A 214 4.00 9.99 9.63
N ARG A 215 2.78 9.62 10.05
CA ARG A 215 2.49 9.13 11.40
C ARG A 215 2.27 7.63 11.39
N MET A 216 2.51 7.02 12.54
CA MET A 216 2.22 5.61 12.78
C MET A 216 0.72 5.36 12.75
N VAL A 217 0.34 4.08 12.66
CA VAL A 217 -1.08 3.73 12.64
C VAL A 217 -1.73 3.92 13.99
N GLU A 218 -0.96 3.82 15.07
CA GLU A 218 -1.33 4.15 16.45
C GLU A 218 -1.64 5.63 16.66
N GLU A 219 -1.30 6.48 15.69
CA GLU A 219 -1.50 7.92 15.76
C GLU A 219 -2.67 8.33 14.86
N GLU A 220 -3.34 9.41 15.27
CA GLU A 220 -4.31 10.10 14.42
C GLU A 220 -3.60 10.69 13.21
N ARG A 221 -4.20 10.52 12.04
CA ARG A 221 -3.65 10.93 10.74
C ARG A 221 -4.66 11.78 10.02
N LYS A 222 -4.15 12.74 9.25
CA LYS A 222 -4.95 13.60 8.38
C LYS A 222 -4.59 13.35 6.94
N VAL A 223 -5.59 13.41 6.07
CA VAL A 223 -5.40 13.48 4.62
C VAL A 223 -6.22 14.63 4.06
N ASP A 224 -5.61 15.36 3.16
CA ASP A 224 -6.16 16.58 2.54
C ASP A 224 -5.92 16.59 1.02
N HIS A 225 -5.26 15.55 0.48
CA HIS A 225 -5.04 15.40 -0.95
C HIS A 225 -5.35 13.99 -1.45
N VAL A 226 -5.80 13.94 -2.69
CA VAL A 226 -5.98 12.73 -3.49
C VAL A 226 -4.96 12.75 -4.63
N VAL A 227 -4.34 11.61 -4.91
CA VAL A 227 -3.59 11.38 -6.15
C VAL A 227 -4.56 10.82 -7.19
N PHE A 228 -4.77 11.57 -8.27
CA PHE A 228 -5.78 11.29 -9.28
C PHE A 228 -5.15 11.12 -10.66
N LEU A 229 -5.56 10.08 -11.39
CA LEU A 229 -5.20 9.87 -12.77
C LEU A 229 -6.46 9.95 -13.66
N PRO A 230 -6.65 11.05 -14.39
CA PRO A 230 -7.75 11.21 -15.33
C PRO A 230 -7.48 10.44 -16.64
N TYR A 231 -8.51 9.91 -17.29
CA TYR A 231 -8.37 9.31 -18.63
C TYR A 231 -8.77 10.26 -19.77
N LYS A 232 -9.30 11.45 -19.45
CA LYS A 232 -9.63 12.53 -20.39
C LYS A 232 -9.40 13.89 -19.74
N ASP A 233 -9.28 14.95 -20.53
CA ASP A 233 -9.27 16.31 -19.99
C ASP A 233 -10.59 16.61 -19.27
N LEU A 234 -10.51 17.17 -18.06
CA LEU A 234 -11.69 17.53 -17.28
C LEU A 234 -11.43 18.71 -16.33
N LYS A 235 -12.53 19.31 -15.88
CA LYS A 235 -12.52 20.30 -14.80
C LYS A 235 -13.27 19.72 -13.62
N ILE A 236 -12.56 19.54 -12.50
CA ILE A 236 -13.14 19.19 -11.21
C ILE A 236 -13.60 20.48 -10.55
N LYS A 237 -14.80 20.47 -9.96
CA LYS A 237 -15.32 21.58 -9.16
C LYS A 237 -15.19 21.33 -7.67
N LYS A 238 -15.11 22.41 -6.90
CA LYS A 238 -15.21 22.34 -5.44
C LYS A 238 -16.58 21.74 -5.04
N GLY A 239 -16.57 20.83 -4.08
CA GLY A 239 -17.73 20.06 -3.63
C GLY A 239 -18.03 18.81 -4.48
N GLU A 240 -17.26 18.55 -5.54
CA GLU A 240 -17.45 17.39 -6.41
C GLU A 240 -16.87 16.13 -5.79
N PRO A 241 -17.62 15.00 -5.76
CA PRO A 241 -17.11 13.74 -5.25
C PRO A 241 -16.11 13.11 -6.23
N LEU A 242 -14.91 12.82 -5.75
CA LEU A 242 -13.83 12.19 -6.51
C LEU A 242 -13.83 10.66 -6.35
N GLY A 243 -14.33 10.18 -5.23
CA GLY A 243 -14.53 8.76 -4.98
C GLY A 243 -14.74 8.47 -3.50
N MET A 244 -14.43 7.24 -3.10
CA MET A 244 -14.58 6.80 -1.71
C MET A 244 -13.43 5.88 -1.31
N VAL A 245 -13.13 5.86 -0.01
CA VAL A 245 -12.23 4.89 0.60
C VAL A 245 -12.95 4.11 1.69
N ASN A 246 -12.50 2.87 1.91
CA ASN A 246 -12.90 2.10 3.07
C ASN A 246 -11.95 2.37 4.22
N VAL A 247 -12.49 2.77 5.37
CA VAL A 247 -11.76 2.95 6.61
C VAL A 247 -12.11 1.80 7.54
N TYR A 248 -11.10 1.05 7.97
CA TYR A 248 -11.27 -0.04 8.93
C TYR A 248 -10.51 0.26 10.20
N HIS A 249 -11.15 0.08 11.35
CA HIS A 249 -10.42 -0.04 12.60
C HIS A 249 -9.56 -1.31 12.60
N VAL A 250 -8.40 -1.21 13.22
CA VAL A 250 -7.49 -2.32 13.41
C VAL A 250 -7.13 -2.45 14.88
N THR A 251 -6.89 -3.68 15.34
CA THR A 251 -6.29 -3.93 16.64
C THR A 251 -4.85 -4.33 16.41
N VAL A 252 -3.92 -3.49 16.85
CA VAL A 252 -2.48 -3.78 16.79
C VAL A 252 -2.15 -4.92 17.75
N LEU A 253 -1.34 -5.87 17.31
CA LEU A 253 -0.89 -6.99 18.12
C LEU A 253 0.60 -6.77 18.46
N TYR A 254 0.86 -6.23 19.66
CA TYR A 254 2.20 -5.80 20.09
C TYR A 254 3.12 -6.96 20.53
N GLU A 255 2.59 -8.15 20.73
CA GLU A 255 3.35 -9.35 21.14
C GLU A 255 3.22 -10.48 20.10
N PRO A 256 3.87 -10.33 18.94
CA PRO A 256 3.85 -11.37 17.92
C PRO A 256 4.36 -12.72 18.44
N GLU A 257 5.36 -12.69 19.35
CA GLU A 257 5.94 -13.89 19.96
C GLU A 257 4.93 -14.62 20.86
N THR A 258 4.17 -13.89 21.71
CA THR A 258 3.11 -14.46 22.55
C THR A 258 1.98 -15.04 21.71
N PHE A 259 1.63 -14.39 20.60
CA PHE A 259 0.67 -14.93 19.62
C PHE A 259 1.17 -16.24 19.00
N ILE A 260 2.45 -16.27 18.57
CA ILE A 260 3.09 -17.46 18.01
C ILE A 260 3.12 -18.59 19.06
N LEU A 261 3.51 -18.31 20.31
CA LEU A 261 3.55 -19.28 21.41
C LEU A 261 2.16 -19.84 21.72
N LYS A 262 1.15 -18.98 21.85
CA LYS A 262 -0.24 -19.37 22.17
C LYS A 262 -0.90 -20.17 21.05
N HIS A 263 -0.45 -19.99 19.82
CA HIS A 263 -0.98 -20.67 18.64
C HIS A 263 0.04 -21.61 18.00
N GLY A 264 1.04 -22.06 18.77
CA GLY A 264 2.20 -22.86 18.34
C GLY A 264 1.86 -24.03 17.41
N GLY A 265 0.74 -24.72 17.63
CA GLY A 265 0.28 -25.84 16.79
C GLY A 265 -0.19 -25.47 15.38
N LEU A 266 -0.38 -24.17 15.09
CA LEU A 266 -0.67 -23.65 13.74
C LEU A 266 0.62 -23.32 12.96
N PHE A 267 1.77 -23.34 13.61
CA PHE A 267 3.09 -23.06 13.03
C PHE A 267 3.91 -24.36 12.95
N PRO A 268 4.63 -24.66 11.85
CA PRO A 268 5.54 -25.79 11.83
C PRO A 268 6.66 -25.55 12.84
N ALA A 269 7.09 -26.64 13.49
CA ALA A 269 8.27 -26.64 14.33
C ALA A 269 9.48 -26.12 13.52
N LYS A 270 10.27 -25.26 14.18
CA LYS A 270 11.45 -24.53 13.70
C LYS A 270 12.14 -25.15 12.46
N LEU A 271 12.34 -24.32 11.44
CA LEU A 271 13.42 -24.47 10.44
C LEU A 271 14.69 -23.83 10.99
#